data_AF-A0A653M265-F1
#
_entry.id   AF-A0A653M265-F1
#
_cell.length_a   1.000
_cell.length_b   1.000
_cell.length_c   1.000
_cell.angle_alpha   90.00
_cell.angle_beta   90.00
_cell.angle_gamma   90.00
#
_symmetry.space_group_name_H-M   'P 1'
#
loop_
_entity.id
_entity.type
_entity.pdbx_description
1 polymer ?
#
loop_
_entity_poly.entity_id
_entity_poly.type
_entity_poly.pdbx_seq_one_letter_code
_entity_poly.pdbx_strand_id
1 'polypeptide(L)' 'MNIRKNFEAIFIAAAALGLVASYATAAARTVEVAQPVSVTVIDPTVHVVVVKAPRLSVAEKAGLK' A
#
# COMPACT_ATOMS: atom_id res chain seq x y z
N MET A 1 30.96 -47.48 11.03
CA MET A 1 30.45 -46.10 11.23
C MET A 1 29.29 -45.87 10.27
N ASN A 2 28.10 -45.52 10.76
CA ASN A 2 26.89 -45.42 9.92
C ASN A 2 26.71 -44.00 9.37
N ILE A 3 27.00 -43.81 8.09
CA ILE A 3 26.95 -42.50 7.40
C ILE A 3 25.57 -41.81 7.54
N ARG A 4 24.49 -42.60 7.63
CA ARG A 4 23.11 -42.13 7.79
C ARG A 4 22.88 -41.36 9.10
N LYS A 5 23.43 -41.84 10.22
CA LYS A 5 23.30 -41.17 11.53
C LYS A 5 24.10 -39.87 11.59
N ASN A 6 25.25 -39.83 10.92
CA ASN A 6 26.07 -38.62 10.85
C ASN A 6 25.37 -37.53 10.02
N PHE A 7 24.65 -37.92 8.97
CA PHE A 7 23.90 -36.99 8.12
C PHE A 7 22.72 -36.34 8.84
N GLU A 8 22.01 -37.12 9.66
CA GLU A 8 20.92 -36.62 10.50
C GLU A 8 21.42 -35.57 11.51
N ALA A 9 22.58 -35.82 12.15
CA ALA A 9 23.19 -34.85 13.06
C ALA A 9 23.60 -33.55 12.36
N ILE A 10 24.18 -33.65 11.15
CA ILE A 10 24.56 -32.47 10.35
C ILE A 10 23.32 -31.68 9.94
N PHE A 11 22.25 -32.36 9.53
CA PHE A 11 20.99 -31.72 9.13
C PHE A 11 20.35 -30.96 10.29
N ILE A 12 20.27 -31.57 11.48
CA ILE A 12 19.72 -30.92 12.67
C ILE A 12 20.57 -29.70 13.06
N ALA A 13 21.89 -29.81 13.00
CA ALA A 13 22.78 -28.67 13.28
C ALA A 13 22.58 -27.52 12.28
N ALA A 14 22.48 -27.82 10.99
CA ALA A 14 22.23 -26.81 9.95
C ALA A 14 20.86 -26.14 10.12
N ALA A 15 19.81 -26.91 10.44
CA ALA A 15 18.48 -26.39 10.69
C ALA A 15 18.45 -25.46 11.91
N ALA A 16 19.09 -25.85 13.01
CA ALA A 16 19.18 -25.03 14.22
C ALA A 16 19.90 -23.69 13.95
N LEU A 17 21.02 -23.73 13.24
CA LEU A 17 21.76 -22.52 12.85
C LEU A 17 20.94 -21.60 11.94
N GLY A 18 20.23 -22.17 10.96
CA GLY A 18 19.37 -21.42 10.05
C GLY A 18 18.21 -20.72 10.77
N LEU A 19 17.59 -21.38 11.76
CA LEU A 19 16.52 -20.80 12.56
C LEU A 19 17.03 -19.64 13.44
N VAL A 20 18.15 -19.83 14.12
CA VAL A 20 18.76 -18.77 14.95
C VAL A 20 19.16 -17.56 14.10
N ALA A 21 19.80 -17.78 12.95
CA ALA A 21 20.19 -16.70 12.05
C ALA A 21 18.98 -15.94 11.49
N SER A 22 17.91 -16.66 11.10
CA SER A 22 16.67 -16.06 10.61
C SER A 22 16.00 -15.21 11.69
N TYR A 23 15.95 -15.70 12.93
CA TYR A 23 15.39 -14.94 14.05
C TYR A 23 16.22 -13.69 14.36
N ALA A 24 17.54 -13.81 14.42
CA ALA A 24 18.44 -12.70 14.71
C ALA A 24 18.39 -11.58 13.65
N THR A 25 18.18 -11.95 12.37
CA THR A 25 18.16 -10.98 11.25
C THR A 25 16.78 -10.40 10.96
N ALA A 26 15.70 -10.94 11.55
CA ALA A 26 14.34 -10.48 11.31
C ALA A 26 14.09 -9.00 11.68
N ALA A 27 14.83 -8.46 12.66
CA ALA A 27 14.68 -7.09 13.13
C ALA A 27 15.30 -6.02 12.21
N ALA A 28 16.04 -6.41 11.17
CA ALA A 28 16.80 -5.46 10.35
C ALA A 28 15.96 -4.67 9.32
N ARG A 29 14.67 -4.99 9.15
CA ARG A 29 13.82 -4.28 8.20
C ARG A 29 13.15 -3.09 8.88
N THR A 30 13.77 -1.93 8.78
CA THR A 30 13.11 -0.65 9.06
C THR A 30 11.95 -0.46 8.09
N VAL A 31 10.72 -0.53 8.59
CA VAL A 31 9.53 -0.15 7.84
C VAL A 31 9.49 1.38 7.85
N GLU A 32 9.89 2.01 6.75
CA GLU A 32 9.64 3.45 6.56
C GLU A 32 8.14 3.67 6.37
N VAL A 33 7.45 4.01 7.45
CA VAL A 33 6.10 4.54 7.37
C VAL A 33 6.23 5.98 6.88
N ALA A 34 5.86 6.20 5.61
CA ALA A 34 5.75 7.54 5.07
C ALA A 34 4.83 8.37 5.99
N GLN A 35 5.32 9.50 6.49
CA GLN A 35 4.51 10.37 7.32
C GLN A 35 3.31 10.85 6.50
N PRO A 36 2.08 10.81 7.04
CA PRO A 36 0.93 11.36 6.34
C PRO A 36 1.18 12.85 6.17
N VAL A 37 1.31 13.30 4.92
CA VAL A 37 1.31 14.71 4.59
C VAL A 37 -0.07 15.23 4.98
N SER A 38 -0.14 16.03 6.04
CA SER A 38 -1.36 16.76 6.37
C SER A 38 -1.59 17.76 5.24
N VAL A 39 -2.49 17.43 4.33
CA VAL A 39 -3.01 18.38 3.35
C VAL A 39 -3.77 19.43 4.14
N THR A 40 -3.20 20.63 4.26
CA THR A 40 -3.95 21.80 4.70
C THR A 40 -5.09 21.98 3.71
N VAL A 41 -6.31 21.66 4.14
CA VAL A 41 -7.52 22.05 3.41
C VAL A 41 -7.56 23.58 3.49
N ILE A 42 -7.02 24.23 2.46
CA ILE A 42 -7.28 25.65 2.22
C ILE A 42 -8.79 25.70 2.01
N ASP A 43 -9.50 26.35 2.93
CA ASP A 43 -10.95 26.54 2.90
C ASP A 43 -11.38 26.89 1.46
N PRO A 44 -12.00 25.95 0.72
CA PRO A 44 -12.43 26.27 -0.61
C PRO A 44 -13.73 27.03 -0.38
N THR A 45 -13.67 28.36 -0.43
CA THR A 45 -14.86 29.19 -0.62
C THR A 45 -15.46 28.82 -1.97
N VAL A 46 -16.19 27.70 -2.03
CA VAL A 46 -16.86 27.22 -3.23
C VAL A 46 -18.09 28.09 -3.40
N HIS A 47 -17.98 29.09 -4.26
CA HIS A 47 -19.11 29.91 -4.65
C HIS A 47 -20.06 29.09 -5.53
N VAL A 48 -21.12 28.55 -4.93
CA VAL A 48 -22.20 27.89 -5.68
C VAL A 48 -23.11 28.96 -6.27
N VAL A 49 -23.01 29.17 -7.58
CA VAL A 49 -23.90 30.07 -8.33
C VAL A 49 -25.06 29.27 -8.91
N VAL A 50 -26.27 29.48 -8.39
CA VAL A 50 -27.49 28.87 -8.92
C VAL A 50 -27.99 29.71 -10.10
N VAL A 51 -27.70 29.26 -11.32
CA VAL A 51 -28.23 29.89 -12.54
C VAL A 51 -29.58 29.27 -12.88
N LYS A 52 -30.65 30.07 -12.84
CA LYS A 52 -31.97 29.69 -13.37
C LYS A 52 -32.07 30.11 -14.83
N ALA A 53 -31.85 29.16 -15.73
CA ALA A 53 -32.17 29.34 -17.15
C ALA A 53 -33.49 28.62 -17.49
N PRO A 54 -34.32 29.17 -18.40
CA PRO A 54 -35.44 28.43 -18.98
C PRO A 54 -34.96 27.11 -19.59
N ARG A 55 -35.75 26.04 -19.48
CA ARG A 55 -35.40 24.76 -20.13
C ARG A 55 -35.49 24.94 -21.63
N LEU A 56 -34.38 24.67 -22.33
CA LEU A 56 -34.35 24.59 -23.78
C LEU A 56 -35.29 23.46 -24.24
N SER A 57 -36.11 23.74 -25.23
CA SER A 57 -36.86 22.72 -25.95
C SER A 57 -35.90 21.76 -26.66
N VAL A 58 -36.38 20.57 -27.01
CA VAL A 58 -35.57 19.55 -27.70
C VAL A 58 -34.98 20.07 -29.01
N ALA A 59 -35.71 20.95 -29.71
CA ALA A 59 -35.25 21.60 -30.93
C ALA A 59 -34.08 22.57 -30.68
N GLU A 60 -34.17 23.38 -29.63
CA GLU A 60 -33.11 24.35 -29.29
C GLU A 60 -31.86 23.65 -28.76
N LYS A 61 -32.00 22.52 -28.06
CA LYS A 61 -30.87 21.69 -27.63
C LYS A 61 -30.11 21.08 -28.81
N ALA A 62 -30.80 20.75 -29.91
CA ALA A 62 -30.16 20.20 -31.11
C ALA A 62 -29.36 21.24 -31.92
N GLY A 63 -29.62 22.54 -31.69
CA GLY A 63 -28.91 23.66 -32.32
C GLY A 63 -27.63 24.09 -31.60
N LEU A 64 -27.42 23.65 -30.37
CA LEU A 64 -26.18 23.87 -29.61
C LEU A 64 -25.15 22.82 -30.04
N LYS A 65 -24.35 23.17 -31.05
CA LYS A 65 -23.07 22.50 -31.35
C LYS A 65 -21.93 23.15 -30.58
#